data_AF-A0A952RIW1-F1
#
_entry.id   AF-A0A952RIW1-F1
#
_cell.length_a   1.000
_cell.length_b   1.000
_cell.length_c   1.000
_cell.angle_alpha   90.00
_cell.angle_beta   90.00
_cell.angle_gamma   90.00
#
_symmetry.space_group_name_H-M   'P 1'
#
loop_
_entity.id
_entity.type
_entity.pdbx_description
1 polymer ?
#
loop_
_entity_poly.entity_id
_entity_poly.type
_entity_poly.pdbx_seq_one_letter_code
_entity_poly.pdbx_strand_id
1 'polypeptide(L)'
;MNDNTKTGLTLSLALALSSIVWGCAAPTAEEEEMGSTESHVTADPGTADKITLIRSFRPGHGHWASVRQAPRYFTPEVRYTIRLHGQRALFACGFQRHNFLSLDPNCEGQVQQGFVGYADQNAQGTRQPLYRCNAGGDHFITTDPGCEGHVMEGLLGWVEDAAGIAPPPEPVDECQYDFECGGGMFCQYSHPRRCEAGA
;
A
#
# COMPACT_ATOMS: atom_id res chain seq x y z
N MET A 1 40.27 -65.14 36.54
CA MET A 1 41.34 -65.99 35.97
C MET A 1 41.28 -65.80 34.46
N ASN A 2 42.12 -65.01 33.81
CA ASN A 2 43.48 -64.58 34.13
C ASN A 2 43.75 -63.15 33.65
N ASP A 3 44.42 -62.39 34.51
CA ASP A 3 45.31 -61.30 34.15
C ASP A 3 46.48 -61.82 33.30
N ASN A 4 47.00 -60.98 32.41
CA ASN A 4 48.45 -60.83 32.30
C ASN A 4 48.86 -59.52 31.62
N THR A 5 49.76 -58.84 32.31
CA THR A 5 50.39 -57.55 32.10
C THR A 5 51.64 -57.63 31.21
N LYS A 6 51.95 -56.52 30.51
CA LYS A 6 53.28 -55.84 30.41
C LYS A 6 53.35 -54.93 29.17
N THR A 7 53.31 -53.60 29.33
CA THR A 7 54.45 -52.64 29.36
C THR A 7 55.31 -52.58 28.10
N GLY A 8 55.29 -51.42 27.43
CA GLY A 8 56.24 -51.04 26.37
C GLY A 8 56.06 -49.57 25.99
N LEU A 9 56.95 -48.73 26.51
CA LEU A 9 57.02 -47.28 26.40
C LEU A 9 57.81 -46.90 25.14
N THR A 10 57.30 -46.01 24.27
CA THR A 10 58.14 -45.08 23.50
C THR A 10 57.35 -43.85 23.04
N LEU A 11 58.04 -42.72 23.18
CA LEU A 11 57.66 -41.33 23.10
C LEU A 11 57.77 -40.82 21.65
N SER A 12 56.78 -40.07 21.13
CA SER A 12 56.99 -39.12 20.02
C SER A 12 55.87 -38.07 19.96
N LEU A 13 56.18 -36.96 20.63
CA LEU A 13 55.91 -35.56 20.33
C LEU A 13 55.13 -35.21 19.04
N ALA A 14 53.98 -34.55 19.18
CA ALA A 14 53.46 -33.61 18.18
C ALA A 14 52.51 -32.58 18.82
N LEU A 15 53.11 -31.41 19.14
CA LEU A 15 52.59 -30.04 19.08
C LEU A 15 51.11 -29.79 19.46
N ALA A 16 50.93 -29.26 20.68
CA ALA A 16 49.72 -28.57 21.09
C ALA A 16 49.64 -27.20 20.36
N LEU A 17 48.60 -27.01 19.56
CA LEU A 17 48.16 -25.69 19.10
C LEU A 17 47.33 -25.06 20.23
N SER A 18 47.90 -24.07 20.91
CA SER A 18 47.19 -23.25 21.89
C SER A 18 46.13 -22.41 21.18
N SER A 19 44.86 -22.70 21.41
CA SER A 19 43.78 -21.77 21.11
C SER A 19 43.86 -20.61 22.11
N ILE A 20 44.39 -19.48 21.65
CA ILE A 20 44.36 -18.22 22.39
C ILE A 20 42.89 -17.80 22.48
N VAL A 21 42.36 -17.81 23.70
CA VAL A 21 41.07 -17.24 24.05
C VAL A 21 41.23 -15.73 24.00
N TRP A 22 40.68 -15.08 22.98
CA TRP A 22 40.52 -13.62 22.99
C TRP A 22 39.37 -13.27 23.91
N GLY A 23 39.71 -13.01 25.17
CA GLY A 23 38.84 -12.28 26.08
C GLY A 23 38.83 -10.81 25.69
N CYS A 24 37.70 -10.31 25.22
CA CYS A 24 37.45 -8.87 25.20
C CYS A 24 36.98 -8.49 26.61
N ALA A 25 37.88 -7.88 27.36
CA ALA A 25 37.57 -7.14 28.57
C ALA A 25 36.62 -5.98 28.25
N ALA A 26 35.66 -5.75 29.15
CA ALA A 26 34.76 -4.60 29.09
C ALA A 26 35.55 -3.29 29.19
N PRO A 27 35.26 -2.28 28.35
CA PRO A 27 35.71 -0.92 28.60
C PRO A 27 34.82 -0.28 29.68
N THR A 28 35.44 0.16 30.76
CA THR A 28 34.87 1.17 31.67
C THR A 28 34.92 2.51 30.94
N ALA A 29 33.77 2.95 30.42
CA ALA A 29 33.59 4.32 29.94
C ALA A 29 32.81 5.07 31.03
N GLU A 30 33.53 5.99 31.65
CA GLU A 30 33.03 7.02 32.54
C GLU A 30 32.32 8.10 31.70
N GLU A 31 31.45 8.84 32.39
CA GLU A 31 30.39 9.73 31.91
C GLU A 31 30.83 10.78 30.87
N GLU A 32 30.03 10.93 29.80
CA GLU A 32 29.44 12.20 29.35
C GLU A 32 28.33 11.86 28.33
N GLU A 33 27.16 11.46 28.82
CA GLU A 33 25.97 11.37 27.99
C GLU A 33 25.43 12.79 27.77
N MET A 34 25.94 13.44 26.73
CA MET A 34 25.31 14.62 26.18
C MET A 34 24.00 14.16 25.53
N GLY A 35 22.91 14.24 26.31
CA GLY A 35 21.57 13.85 25.91
C GLY A 35 21.15 14.55 24.63
N SER A 36 21.34 13.88 23.49
CA SER A 36 20.61 14.16 22.28
C SER A 36 19.19 13.64 22.49
N THR A 37 18.27 14.54 22.78
CA THR A 37 16.84 14.28 22.62
C THR A 37 16.54 14.11 21.13
N GLU A 38 16.90 12.95 20.56
CA GLU A 38 16.21 12.47 19.37
C GLU A 38 14.85 11.97 19.82
N SER A 39 13.85 12.84 19.65
CA SER A 39 12.46 12.45 19.74
C SER A 39 12.21 11.36 18.69
N HIS A 40 12.26 10.11 19.10
CA HIS A 40 11.67 9.02 18.33
C HIS A 40 10.18 9.31 18.27
N VAL A 41 9.73 9.94 17.19
CA VAL A 41 8.31 10.07 16.87
C VAL A 41 7.83 8.65 16.66
N THR A 42 7.30 8.02 17.71
CA THR A 42 6.52 6.80 17.56
C THR A 42 5.35 7.19 16.67
N ALA A 43 5.38 6.79 15.40
CA ALA A 43 4.21 6.86 14.56
C ALA A 43 3.06 6.22 15.35
N ASP A 44 1.98 6.97 15.57
CA ASP A 44 0.78 6.40 16.18
C ASP A 44 0.42 5.15 15.37
N PRO A 45 0.38 3.94 15.98
CA PRO A 45 0.04 2.72 15.25
C PRO A 45 -1.31 2.85 14.53
N GLY A 46 -2.22 3.71 15.00
CA GLY A 46 -3.48 4.02 14.34
C GLY A 46 -3.35 4.86 13.06
N THR A 47 -2.23 5.55 12.84
CA THR A 47 -1.96 6.32 11.60
C THR A 47 -1.28 5.45 10.54
N ALA A 48 -0.46 4.48 10.95
CA ALA A 48 0.21 3.55 10.03
C ALA A 48 -0.76 2.60 9.30
N ASP A 49 -2.02 2.48 9.76
CA ASP A 49 -3.07 1.66 9.14
C ASP A 49 -3.99 2.45 8.21
N LYS A 50 -3.69 3.72 7.92
CA LYS A 50 -4.56 4.59 7.11
C LYS A 50 -3.98 4.85 5.73
N ILE A 51 -4.84 4.89 4.72
CA ILE A 51 -4.48 5.28 3.35
C ILE A 51 -5.55 6.20 2.74
N THR A 52 -5.11 7.14 1.91
CA THR A 52 -5.98 8.10 1.24
C THR A 52 -6.59 7.51 -0.01
N LEU A 53 -7.90 7.40 -0.03
CA LEU A 53 -8.69 7.13 -1.21
C LEU A 53 -9.07 8.47 -1.86
N ILE A 54 -8.79 8.62 -3.14
CA ILE A 54 -9.05 9.86 -3.88
C ILE A 54 -10.07 9.56 -4.96
N ARG A 55 -11.16 10.34 -5.00
CA ARG A 55 -12.02 10.48 -6.19
C ARG A 55 -11.53 11.66 -7.01
N SER A 56 -11.36 11.43 -8.29
CA SER A 56 -10.96 12.42 -9.29
C SER A 56 -11.91 12.40 -10.47
N PHE A 57 -11.96 13.46 -11.27
CA PHE A 57 -12.81 13.54 -12.46
C PHE A 57 -12.05 14.07 -13.66
N ARG A 58 -12.44 13.58 -14.84
CA ARG A 58 -12.02 14.13 -16.13
C ARG A 58 -13.22 14.23 -17.08
N PRO A 59 -13.50 15.42 -17.62
CA PRO A 59 -14.54 15.59 -18.64
C PRO A 59 -14.34 14.63 -19.83
N GLY A 60 -15.41 13.93 -20.20
CA GLY A 60 -15.42 12.96 -21.30
C GLY A 60 -14.78 11.60 -21.01
N HIS A 61 -14.28 11.37 -19.80
CA HIS A 61 -13.73 10.07 -19.36
C HIS A 61 -14.49 9.48 -18.16
N GLY A 62 -14.93 10.34 -17.24
CA GLY A 62 -15.68 9.97 -16.04
C GLY A 62 -14.89 10.17 -14.76
N HIS A 63 -15.28 9.48 -13.70
CA HIS A 63 -14.67 9.54 -12.38
C HIS A 63 -13.65 8.42 -12.17
N TRP A 64 -12.67 8.68 -11.31
CA TRP A 64 -11.64 7.71 -10.96
C TRP A 64 -11.45 7.69 -9.45
N ALA A 65 -11.66 6.53 -8.84
CA ALA A 65 -11.47 6.27 -7.42
C ALA A 65 -10.24 5.37 -7.21
N SER A 66 -9.22 5.87 -6.52
CA SER A 66 -7.97 5.12 -6.31
C SER A 66 -7.19 5.60 -5.09
N VAL A 67 -6.40 4.70 -4.50
CA VAL A 67 -5.35 5.05 -3.52
C VAL A 67 -4.00 5.34 -4.18
N ARG A 68 -3.90 5.05 -5.48
CA ARG A 68 -2.76 5.39 -6.34
C ARG A 68 -3.06 6.67 -7.10
N GLN A 69 -2.02 7.31 -7.62
CA GLN A 69 -2.14 8.46 -8.51
C GLN A 69 -3.11 8.15 -9.65
N ALA A 70 -4.12 9.00 -9.84
CA ALA A 70 -5.06 8.87 -10.94
C ALA A 70 -4.35 9.06 -12.30
N PRO A 71 -4.92 8.54 -13.40
CA PRO A 71 -4.43 8.79 -14.75
C PRO A 71 -4.22 10.27 -15.04
N ARG A 72 -3.36 10.56 -16.01
CA ARG A 72 -3.12 11.95 -16.45
C ARG A 72 -4.45 12.65 -16.79
N TYR A 73 -4.51 13.94 -16.42
CA TYR A 73 -5.64 14.85 -16.65
C TYR A 73 -6.91 14.56 -15.82
N PHE A 74 -6.86 13.65 -14.85
CA PHE A 74 -7.88 13.59 -13.80
C PHE A 74 -7.55 14.60 -12.69
N THR A 75 -8.54 15.41 -12.34
CA THR A 75 -8.41 16.38 -11.25
C THR A 75 -9.00 15.78 -9.98
N PRO A 76 -8.26 15.71 -8.85
CA PRO A 76 -8.81 15.29 -7.57
C PRO A 76 -9.98 16.19 -7.13
N GLU A 77 -11.08 15.59 -6.71
CA GLU A 77 -12.29 16.30 -6.25
C GLU A 77 -12.50 16.15 -4.76
N VAL A 78 -12.34 14.92 -4.25
CA VAL A 78 -12.56 14.60 -2.84
C VAL A 78 -11.61 13.50 -2.39
N ARG A 79 -11.30 13.52 -1.08
CA ARG A 79 -10.38 12.59 -0.44
C ARG A 79 -11.05 11.98 0.77
N TYR A 80 -10.92 10.67 0.90
CA TYR A 80 -11.38 9.88 2.04
C TYR A 80 -10.20 9.13 2.64
N THR A 81 -10.34 8.75 3.90
CA THR A 81 -9.40 7.87 4.57
C THR A 81 -10.03 6.51 4.75
N ILE A 82 -9.33 5.48 4.25
CA ILE A 82 -9.67 4.07 4.39
C ILE A 82 -8.52 3.35 5.13
N ARG A 83 -8.66 2.04 5.38
CA ARG A 83 -7.67 1.24 6.11
C ARG A 83 -6.78 0.40 5.19
N LEU A 84 -5.56 0.13 5.63
CA LEU A 84 -4.67 -0.84 5.00
C LEU A 84 -5.02 -2.28 5.41
N HIS A 85 -5.60 -2.46 6.60
CA HIS A 85 -6.10 -3.74 7.09
C HIS A 85 -7.58 -3.64 7.49
N GLY A 86 -8.33 -4.73 7.33
CA GLY A 86 -9.74 -4.74 7.64
C GLY A 86 -10.46 -5.94 7.06
N GLN A 87 -11.78 -5.86 7.03
CA GLN A 87 -12.65 -6.96 6.60
C GLN A 87 -13.51 -6.62 5.38
N ARG A 88 -13.74 -5.32 5.11
CA ARG A 88 -14.57 -4.88 3.98
C ARG A 88 -13.67 -4.34 2.87
N ALA A 89 -13.10 -5.29 2.11
CA ALA A 89 -12.14 -5.00 1.05
C ALA A 89 -12.78 -4.22 -0.10
N LEU A 90 -12.06 -3.23 -0.62
CA LEU A 90 -12.41 -2.47 -1.81
C LEU A 90 -11.44 -2.83 -2.94
N PHE A 91 -12.00 -3.09 -4.12
CA PHE A 91 -11.26 -3.40 -5.33
C PHE A 91 -11.54 -2.32 -6.38
N ALA A 92 -10.50 -1.85 -7.05
CA ALA A 92 -10.62 -0.99 -8.21
C ALA A 92 -10.90 -1.84 -9.44
N CYS A 93 -11.98 -1.50 -10.14
CA CYS A 93 -12.49 -2.25 -11.29
C CYS A 93 -12.62 -1.30 -12.48
N GLY A 94 -11.97 -1.64 -13.58
CA GLY A 94 -11.95 -0.83 -14.79
C GLY A 94 -13.23 -0.99 -15.59
N PHE A 95 -13.83 0.13 -15.99
CA PHE A 95 -14.97 0.16 -16.90
C PHE A 95 -14.75 1.22 -17.97
N GLN A 96 -14.59 0.78 -19.22
CA GLN A 96 -14.30 1.66 -20.36
C GLN A 96 -13.09 2.58 -20.12
N ARG A 97 -13.32 3.86 -19.79
CA ARG A 97 -12.30 4.91 -19.63
C ARG A 97 -12.17 5.42 -18.20
N HIS A 98 -12.89 4.79 -17.28
CA HIS A 98 -12.91 5.13 -15.86
C HIS A 98 -12.85 3.86 -15.02
N ASN A 99 -12.93 4.01 -13.71
CA ASN A 99 -13.01 2.87 -12.80
C ASN A 99 -14.16 3.06 -11.80
N PHE A 100 -14.45 1.99 -11.09
CA PHE A 100 -15.38 2.00 -9.97
C PHE A 100 -14.82 1.13 -8.85
N LEU A 101 -15.30 1.35 -7.63
CA LEU A 101 -14.95 0.49 -6.50
C LEU A 101 -15.97 -0.63 -6.35
N SER A 102 -15.51 -1.85 -6.11
CA SER A 102 -16.36 -3.00 -5.82
C SER A 102 -15.98 -3.67 -4.51
N LEU A 103 -16.94 -4.35 -3.91
CA LEU A 103 -16.73 -5.32 -2.83
C LEU A 103 -16.46 -6.74 -3.37
N ASP A 104 -16.75 -6.99 -4.65
CA ASP A 104 -16.49 -8.26 -5.30
C ASP A 104 -15.03 -8.32 -5.79
N PRO A 105 -14.20 -9.26 -5.31
CA PRO A 105 -12.83 -9.43 -5.81
C PRO A 105 -12.77 -9.78 -7.30
N ASN A 106 -13.87 -10.27 -7.90
CA ASN A 106 -13.96 -10.56 -9.33
C ASN A 106 -14.44 -9.36 -10.15
N CYS A 107 -14.53 -8.17 -9.54
CA CYS A 107 -14.89 -6.91 -10.19
C CYS A 107 -16.22 -6.96 -10.95
N GLU A 108 -17.20 -7.76 -10.50
CA GLU A 108 -18.51 -7.85 -11.16
C GLU A 108 -18.40 -8.24 -12.65
N GLY A 109 -17.36 -9.00 -13.00
CA GLY A 109 -17.06 -9.42 -14.37
C GLY A 109 -16.30 -8.38 -15.20
N GLN A 110 -15.85 -7.27 -14.60
CA GLN A 110 -15.06 -6.22 -15.25
C GLN A 110 -13.56 -6.44 -15.05
N VAL A 111 -12.74 -5.54 -15.63
CA VAL A 111 -11.28 -5.62 -15.56
C VAL A 111 -10.81 -5.36 -14.14
N GLN A 112 -10.09 -6.29 -13.53
CA GLN A 112 -9.49 -6.11 -12.22
C GLN A 112 -8.27 -5.18 -12.30
N GLN A 113 -8.33 -4.02 -11.65
CA GLN A 113 -7.18 -3.11 -11.50
C GLN A 113 -6.43 -3.36 -10.19
N GLY A 114 -7.10 -3.97 -9.20
CA GLY A 114 -6.48 -4.52 -8.01
C GLY A 114 -7.10 -4.05 -6.71
N PHE A 115 -6.53 -4.51 -5.61
CA PHE A 115 -6.93 -4.15 -4.26
C PHE A 115 -6.57 -2.69 -3.93
N VAL A 116 -7.49 -1.99 -3.26
CA VAL A 116 -7.38 -0.56 -2.92
C VAL A 116 -7.17 -0.35 -1.42
N GLY A 117 -7.86 -1.13 -0.59
CA GLY A 117 -7.84 -0.96 0.86
C GLY A 117 -9.11 -1.54 1.48
N TYR A 118 -9.39 -1.19 2.72
CA TYR A 118 -10.61 -1.60 3.43
C TYR A 118 -11.43 -0.41 3.88
N ALA A 119 -12.72 -0.41 3.59
CA ALA A 119 -13.66 0.46 4.28
C ALA A 119 -13.92 -0.08 5.70
N ASP A 120 -14.27 0.80 6.63
CA ASP A 120 -14.78 0.35 7.93
C ASP A 120 -16.11 -0.38 7.74
N GLN A 121 -16.46 -1.27 8.68
CA GLN A 121 -17.68 -2.09 8.65
C GLN A 121 -18.90 -1.46 9.31
N ASN A 122 -18.73 -0.38 10.08
CA ASN A 122 -19.80 0.24 10.86
C ASN A 122 -19.58 1.76 10.95
N ALA A 123 -20.67 2.51 11.11
CA ALA A 123 -20.61 3.92 11.51
C ALA A 123 -20.14 4.01 12.98
N GLN A 124 -18.84 4.23 13.17
CA GLN A 124 -18.28 4.53 14.50
C GLN A 124 -17.57 5.88 14.46
N GLY A 125 -17.70 6.65 15.54
CA GLY A 125 -17.11 7.98 15.62
C GLY A 125 -17.66 8.94 14.56
N THR A 126 -16.77 9.64 13.86
CA THR A 126 -17.11 10.63 12.83
C THR A 126 -17.23 10.04 11.42
N ARG A 127 -17.19 8.72 11.28
CA ARG A 127 -17.17 8.05 9.98
C ARG A 127 -18.49 8.25 9.23
N GLN A 128 -18.37 8.55 7.94
CA GLN A 128 -19.47 8.73 7.02
C GLN A 128 -19.66 7.46 6.16
N PRO A 129 -20.89 7.12 5.75
CA PRO A 129 -21.10 6.05 4.79
C PRO A 129 -20.46 6.41 3.45
N LEU A 130 -19.84 5.44 2.78
CA LEU A 130 -19.32 5.58 1.42
C LEU A 130 -20.22 4.81 0.47
N TYR A 131 -20.83 5.52 -0.47
CA TYR A 131 -21.69 4.95 -1.48
C TYR A 131 -20.97 4.85 -2.82
N ARG A 132 -21.37 3.87 -3.62
CA ARG A 132 -21.14 3.86 -5.06
C ARG A 132 -22.39 4.36 -5.77
N CYS A 133 -22.21 5.29 -6.68
CA CYS A 133 -23.27 5.95 -7.41
C CYS A 133 -22.99 5.89 -8.92
N ASN A 134 -24.04 6.00 -9.72
CA ASN A 134 -24.01 5.91 -11.18
C ASN A 134 -24.70 7.13 -11.81
N ALA A 135 -23.91 7.91 -12.56
CA ALA A 135 -24.33 9.09 -13.30
C ALA A 135 -24.49 8.78 -14.80
N GLY A 136 -25.29 7.77 -15.15
CA GLY A 136 -25.56 7.43 -16.55
C GLY A 136 -24.41 6.69 -17.23
N GLY A 137 -23.79 5.75 -16.50
CA GLY A 137 -22.67 4.94 -16.95
C GLY A 137 -21.32 5.39 -16.41
N ASP A 138 -21.25 6.53 -15.75
CA ASP A 138 -20.09 7.01 -14.99
C ASP A 138 -20.26 6.68 -13.51
N HIS A 139 -19.28 5.97 -12.94
CA HIS A 139 -19.35 5.47 -11.59
C HIS A 139 -18.46 6.29 -10.66
N PHE A 140 -19.01 6.69 -9.53
CA PHE A 140 -18.27 7.51 -8.57
C PHE A 140 -18.62 7.14 -7.14
N ILE A 141 -17.80 7.62 -6.22
CA ILE A 141 -17.98 7.43 -4.79
C ILE A 141 -18.29 8.74 -4.10
N THR A 142 -19.21 8.71 -3.15
CA THR A 142 -19.58 9.88 -2.36
C THR A 142 -20.07 9.48 -0.97
N THR A 143 -20.03 10.44 -0.05
CA THR A 143 -20.63 10.32 1.28
C THR A 143 -22.05 10.89 1.35
N ASP A 144 -22.51 11.54 0.26
CA ASP A 144 -23.88 12.02 0.14
C ASP A 144 -24.87 10.84 0.00
N PRO A 145 -25.82 10.65 0.92
CA PRO A 145 -26.85 9.61 0.81
C PRO A 145 -27.80 9.81 -0.38
N GLY A 146 -27.86 11.01 -0.97
CA GLY A 146 -28.58 11.32 -2.20
C GLY A 146 -27.79 11.02 -3.47
N CYS A 147 -26.57 10.47 -3.37
CA CYS A 147 -25.69 10.23 -4.51
C CYS A 147 -25.50 11.47 -5.41
N GLU A 148 -25.49 12.68 -4.84
CA GLU A 148 -25.37 13.93 -5.60
C GLU A 148 -26.49 14.10 -6.66
N GLY A 149 -27.65 13.45 -6.45
CA GLY A 149 -28.78 13.43 -7.39
C GLY A 149 -28.75 12.30 -8.42
N HIS A 150 -27.80 11.37 -8.29
CA HIS A 150 -27.63 10.21 -9.19
C HIS A 150 -28.12 8.89 -8.59
N VAL A 151 -28.01 7.80 -9.34
CA VAL A 151 -28.52 6.49 -8.93
C VAL A 151 -27.55 5.86 -7.92
N MET A 152 -28.04 5.50 -6.73
CA MET A 152 -27.28 4.72 -5.77
C MET A 152 -27.22 3.25 -6.21
N GLU A 153 -26.01 2.72 -6.32
CA GLU A 153 -25.79 1.30 -6.62
C GLU A 153 -25.56 0.47 -5.35
N GLY A 154 -24.93 1.05 -4.34
CA GLY A 154 -24.78 0.37 -3.06
C GLY A 154 -23.87 1.08 -2.05
N LEU A 155 -23.96 0.63 -0.79
CA LEU A 155 -23.06 1.03 0.29
C LEU A 155 -21.76 0.21 0.21
N LEU A 156 -20.63 0.89 0.07
CA LEU A 156 -19.29 0.28 0.07
C LEU A 156 -18.73 0.10 1.47
N GLY A 157 -19.13 0.92 2.44
CA GLY A 157 -18.70 0.83 3.83
C GLY A 157 -18.72 2.19 4.49
N TRP A 158 -17.81 2.43 5.44
CA TRP A 158 -17.68 3.72 6.11
C TRP A 158 -16.24 4.24 6.05
N VAL A 159 -16.10 5.56 5.95
CA VAL A 159 -14.82 6.26 5.76
C VAL A 159 -14.72 7.49 6.64
N GLU A 160 -13.50 7.95 6.87
CA GLU A 160 -13.24 9.26 7.49
C GLU A 160 -12.95 10.29 6.39
N ASP A 161 -13.28 11.56 6.62
CA ASP A 161 -12.83 12.63 5.73
C ASP A 161 -11.30 12.72 5.78
N ALA A 162 -10.62 12.82 4.63
CA ALA A 162 -9.17 12.99 4.57
C ALA A 162 -8.75 14.46 4.60
N ALA A 163 -9.41 15.26 5.44
CA ALA A 163 -9.11 16.68 5.58
C ALA A 163 -7.60 16.87 5.87
N GLY A 164 -6.90 17.54 4.95
CA GLY A 164 -5.50 17.95 5.13
C GLY A 164 -4.43 17.08 4.48
N ILE A 165 -4.78 16.03 3.71
CA ILE A 165 -3.74 15.26 3.00
C ILE A 165 -3.35 16.01 1.71
N ALA A 166 -2.12 16.53 1.70
CA ALA A 166 -1.52 17.17 0.55
C ALA A 166 -1.67 16.29 -0.70
N PRO A 167 -1.88 16.89 -1.89
CA PRO A 167 -1.93 16.11 -3.11
C PRO A 167 -0.65 15.27 -3.22
N PRO A 168 -0.74 14.00 -3.66
CA PRO A 168 0.45 13.23 -4.01
C PRO A 168 1.34 14.09 -4.93
N PRO A 169 2.67 13.99 -4.79
CA PRO A 169 3.60 14.77 -5.62
C PRO A 169 3.23 14.60 -7.10
N GLU A 170 3.36 15.71 -7.84
CA GLU A 170 3.12 15.91 -9.28
C GLU A 170 3.27 14.63 -10.12
N PRO A 171 2.45 14.45 -11.17
CA PRO A 171 2.41 13.22 -11.94
C PRO A 171 3.82 12.85 -12.42
N VAL A 172 4.29 11.67 -12.01
CA VAL A 172 5.41 11.02 -12.72
C VAL A 172 5.01 10.96 -14.18
N ASP A 173 5.94 11.32 -15.07
CA ASP A 173 5.75 11.35 -16.52
C ASP A 173 5.60 9.93 -17.12
N GLU A 174 4.89 9.04 -16.44
CA GLU A 174 4.79 7.61 -16.64
C GLU A 174 3.34 7.25 -16.94
N CYS A 175 3.10 6.43 -17.96
CA CYS A 175 1.76 5.88 -18.17
C CYS A 175 1.46 4.86 -17.06
N GLN A 176 0.19 4.73 -16.68
CA GLN A 176 -0.30 3.67 -15.80
C GLN A 176 -1.20 2.68 -16.52
N TYR A 177 -1.88 3.12 -17.60
CA TYR A 177 -2.85 2.33 -18.35
C TYR A 177 -2.79 2.64 -19.85
N ASP A 178 -3.10 1.66 -20.68
CA ASP A 178 -3.07 1.77 -22.15
C ASP A 178 -3.93 2.92 -22.70
N PHE A 179 -5.08 3.19 -22.08
CA PHE A 179 -5.97 4.26 -22.52
C PHE A 179 -5.35 5.66 -22.39
N GLU A 180 -4.30 5.82 -21.58
CA GLU A 180 -3.56 7.08 -21.46
C GLU A 180 -2.68 7.35 -22.68
N CYS A 181 -2.34 6.30 -23.42
CA CYS A 181 -1.35 6.36 -24.48
C CYS A 181 -1.92 6.83 -25.82
N GLY A 182 -3.23 6.69 -26.06
CA GLY A 182 -3.84 7.14 -27.32
C GLY A 182 -3.29 6.42 -28.56
N GLY A 183 -3.94 6.60 -29.72
CA GLY A 183 -3.36 6.16 -31.01
C GLY A 183 -3.03 4.66 -31.16
N GLY A 184 -3.65 3.76 -30.39
CA GLY A 184 -3.34 2.33 -30.40
C GLY A 184 -2.04 1.94 -29.70
N MET A 185 -1.48 2.85 -28.90
CA MET A 185 -0.32 2.60 -28.06
C MET A 185 -0.75 1.94 -26.74
N PHE A 186 0.16 1.14 -26.16
CA PHE A 186 -0.01 0.42 -24.90
C PHE A 186 0.99 0.95 -23.88
N CYS A 187 0.61 0.88 -22.62
CA CYS A 187 1.49 1.25 -21.53
C CYS A 187 2.41 0.08 -21.20
N GLN A 188 3.70 0.23 -21.51
CA GLN A 188 4.71 -0.76 -21.15
C GLN A 188 4.93 -0.76 -19.65
N TYR A 189 4.84 -1.94 -19.03
CA TYR A 189 5.06 -2.12 -17.59
C TYR A 189 6.55 -2.18 -17.18
N SER A 190 7.48 -1.88 -18.09
CA SER A 190 8.90 -1.70 -17.81
C SER A 190 9.15 -0.33 -17.19
N HIS A 191 10.06 -0.21 -16.21
CA HIS A 191 10.36 1.09 -15.58
C HIS A 191 11.45 1.84 -16.37
N PRO A 192 11.25 3.13 -16.70
CA PRO A 192 10.03 3.93 -16.52
C PRO A 192 8.94 3.53 -17.54
N ARG A 193 7.68 3.42 -17.09
CA ARG A 193 6.53 3.05 -17.96
C ARG A 193 6.30 4.10 -19.04
N ARG A 194 6.12 3.63 -20.27
CA ARG A 194 6.00 4.48 -21.46
C ARG A 194 4.93 3.94 -22.39
N CYS A 195 4.35 4.87 -23.14
CA CYS A 195 3.45 4.55 -24.23
C CYS A 195 4.26 4.08 -25.43
N GLU A 196 4.08 2.83 -25.84
CA GLU A 196 4.73 2.24 -27.01
C GLU A 196 3.69 1.60 -27.93
N ALA A 197 4.00 1.49 -29.23
CA ALA A 197 3.13 0.78 -30.16
C ALA A 197 3.07 -0.72 -29.80
N GLY A 198 1.89 -1.33 -29.92
CA GLY A 198 1.77 -2.78 -29.76
C GLY A 198 2.47 -3.50 -30.90
N ALA A 199 3.13 -4.61 -30.57
CA ALA A 199 3.73 -5.52 -31.55
C ALA A 199 2.68 -6.29 -32.35
#